data_AF-A0A9P7DAD0-F1
#
_entry.id   AF-A0A9P7DAD0-F1
#
_cell.length_a   1.000
_cell.length_b   1.000
_cell.length_c   1.000
_cell.angle_alpha   90.00
_cell.angle_beta   90.00
_cell.angle_gamma   90.00
#
_symmetry.space_group_name_H-M   'P 1'
#
loop_
_entity.id
_entity.type
_entity.pdbx_description
1 polymer ?
#
loop_
_entity_poly.entity_id
_entity_poly.type
_entity_poly.pdbx_seq_one_letter_code
_entity_poly.pdbx_strand_id
1 'polypeptide(L)'
;NQFGSGMQQARSSFLNSLRTVAGGIFNMPNEFFISKYDRTSLSQVTDLIGWEAGKGKAYDIFKAPILYPDHIVNEKKIFRNWIVIAKAMKVAVCGKMSLYSKARGGPPSYAKMWKLTSCTPGLIAFSVTSIIFILSPDQEFSGDGVGAISSIAYHSLFQTVKKFFVVKWNHQRIKSVVEQINGYVFDGTVKTQPSNDTQCTMEQVTESLDRVMAALDASDSDSNDDSDSLEYVNLPVQAANIHPTVTAAAAATI
;
A
#
# COMPACT_ATOMS: atom_id res chain seq x y z
N ASN A 1 -22.88 12.23 14.16
CA ASN A 1 -22.92 10.88 13.57
C ASN A 1 -21.67 10.11 14.01
N GLN A 2 -21.77 9.27 15.06
CA GLN A 2 -20.59 8.67 15.73
C GLN A 2 -19.82 7.69 14.82
N PHE A 3 -20.51 7.02 13.89
CA PHE A 3 -19.91 6.09 12.95
C PHE A 3 -18.92 6.76 11.99
N GLY A 4 -19.33 7.90 11.39
CA GLY A 4 -18.46 8.66 10.48
C GLY A 4 -17.18 9.16 11.15
N SER A 5 -17.31 9.66 12.39
CA SER A 5 -16.15 10.09 13.19
C SER A 5 -15.21 8.93 13.51
N GLY A 6 -15.75 7.75 13.85
CA GLY A 6 -14.95 6.56 14.13
C GLY A 6 -14.18 6.04 12.91
N MET A 7 -14.84 5.99 11.74
CA MET A 7 -14.19 5.60 10.48
C MET A 7 -13.07 6.57 10.09
N GLN A 8 -13.30 7.87 10.25
CA GLN A 8 -12.30 8.87 9.94
C GLN A 8 -11.10 8.79 10.89
N GLN A 9 -11.34 8.53 12.18
CA GLN A 9 -10.27 8.30 13.16
C GLN A 9 -9.45 7.04 12.83
N ALA A 10 -10.10 5.94 12.46
CA ALA A 10 -9.42 4.71 12.06
C ALA A 10 -8.52 4.92 10.83
N ARG A 11 -9.04 5.61 9.80
CA ARG A 11 -8.28 5.98 8.59
C ARG A 11 -7.07 6.84 8.94
N SER A 12 -7.26 7.89 9.73
CA SER A 12 -6.18 8.80 10.14
C SER A 12 -5.11 8.08 10.96
N SER A 13 -5.50 7.21 11.89
CA SER A 13 -4.58 6.40 12.70
C SER A 13 -3.74 5.46 11.83
N PHE A 14 -4.37 4.84 10.83
CA PHE A 14 -3.68 3.97 9.88
C PHE A 14 -2.68 4.74 9.00
N LEU A 15 -3.12 5.83 8.36
CA LEU A 15 -2.24 6.65 7.52
C LEU A 15 -1.06 7.22 8.32
N ASN A 16 -1.30 7.63 9.56
CA ASN A 16 -0.21 8.04 10.46
C ASN A 16 0.76 6.88 10.75
N SER A 17 0.23 5.68 11.01
CA SER A 17 1.07 4.49 11.22
C SER A 17 1.91 4.16 9.99
N LEU A 18 1.34 4.23 8.78
CA LEU A 18 2.09 4.05 7.54
C LEU A 18 3.21 5.07 7.39
N ARG A 19 2.94 6.37 7.60
CA ARG A 19 3.96 7.43 7.51
C ARG A 19 5.16 7.18 8.44
N THR A 20 4.92 6.65 9.63
CA THR A 20 6.01 6.39 10.59
C THR A 20 6.97 5.28 10.16
N VAL A 21 6.57 4.42 9.22
CA VAL A 21 7.37 3.28 8.75
C VAL A 21 7.56 3.27 7.23
N ALA A 22 7.09 4.30 6.54
CA ALA A 22 7.07 4.40 5.08
C ALA A 22 8.47 4.29 4.50
N GLY A 23 9.49 4.83 5.18
CA GLY A 23 10.88 4.67 4.76
C GLY A 23 11.32 3.21 4.65
N GLY A 24 10.89 2.34 5.56
CA GLY A 24 11.16 0.89 5.49
C GLY A 24 10.28 0.13 4.50
N ILE A 25 9.12 0.69 4.13
CA ILE A 25 8.25 0.13 3.09
C ILE A 25 8.86 0.41 1.71
N PHE A 26 9.24 1.66 1.46
CA PHE A 26 9.69 2.15 0.15
C PHE A 26 11.20 2.18 -0.04
N ASN A 27 11.97 1.78 0.99
CA ASN A 27 13.43 1.84 1.02
C ASN A 27 13.97 3.27 0.77
N MET A 28 13.41 4.24 1.49
CA MET A 28 13.71 5.67 1.37
C MET A 28 13.88 6.32 2.76
N PRO A 29 14.53 7.50 2.84
CA PRO A 29 14.54 8.30 4.06
C PRO A 29 13.11 8.55 4.59
N ASN A 30 12.86 8.19 5.86
CA ASN A 30 11.52 8.30 6.42
C ASN A 30 11.02 9.75 6.55
N GLU A 31 11.95 10.72 6.56
CA GLU A 31 11.68 12.16 6.59
C GLU A 31 10.78 12.64 5.43
N PHE A 32 10.87 12.00 4.25
CA PHE A 32 10.05 12.34 3.08
C PHE A 32 8.55 12.10 3.31
N PHE A 33 8.20 11.23 4.27
CA PHE A 33 6.82 10.80 4.52
C PHE A 33 6.18 11.47 5.75
N ILE A 34 6.86 12.43 6.37
CA ILE A 34 6.28 13.23 7.45
C ILE A 34 5.09 14.02 6.89
N SER A 35 4.04 14.18 7.70
CA SER A 35 2.73 14.71 7.24
C SER A 35 2.81 16.07 6.55
N LYS A 36 3.76 16.93 6.94
CA LYS A 36 3.91 18.30 6.43
C LYS A 36 5.11 18.47 5.49
N TYR A 37 5.78 17.37 5.14
CA TYR A 37 6.90 17.41 4.20
C TYR A 37 6.35 17.74 2.80
N ASP A 38 6.94 18.73 2.12
CA ASP A 38 6.59 19.03 0.74
C ASP A 38 7.22 18.00 -0.20
N ARG A 39 6.39 17.10 -0.72
CA ARG A 39 6.81 16.06 -1.67
C ARG A 39 6.72 16.50 -3.13
N THR A 40 6.24 17.71 -3.41
CA THR A 40 6.03 18.20 -4.79
C THR A 40 7.33 18.28 -5.59
N SER A 41 8.44 18.57 -4.90
CA SER A 41 9.78 18.67 -5.48
C SER A 41 10.60 17.37 -5.42
N LEU A 42 10.06 16.30 -4.82
CA LEU A 42 10.76 15.02 -4.67
C LEU A 42 10.41 14.07 -5.81
N SER A 43 11.06 14.26 -6.97
CA SER A 43 10.88 13.38 -8.13
C SER A 43 11.06 11.91 -7.77
N GLN A 44 12.09 11.56 -6.97
CA GLN A 44 12.33 10.18 -6.53
C GLN A 44 11.13 9.52 -5.83
N VAL A 45 10.23 10.30 -5.20
CA VAL A 45 9.03 9.78 -4.53
C VAL A 45 7.85 9.76 -5.50
N THR A 46 7.63 10.86 -6.24
CA THR A 46 6.47 10.98 -7.15
C THR A 46 6.61 10.14 -8.42
N ASP A 47 7.84 9.87 -8.86
CA ASP A 47 8.14 9.04 -10.03
C ASP A 47 7.74 7.57 -9.75
N LEU A 48 7.80 7.12 -8.50
CA LEU A 48 7.31 5.78 -8.12
C LEU A 48 5.82 5.59 -8.39
N ILE A 49 5.04 6.68 -8.43
CA ILE A 49 3.61 6.61 -8.77
C ILE A 49 3.34 7.14 -10.19
N GLY A 50 4.36 7.63 -10.91
CA GLY A 50 4.18 8.23 -12.22
C GLY A 50 3.29 9.48 -12.17
N TRP A 51 3.28 10.21 -11.05
CA TRP A 51 2.51 11.43 -10.93
C TRP A 51 3.24 12.59 -11.60
N GLU A 52 2.49 13.38 -12.35
CA GLU A 52 2.96 14.61 -12.99
C GLU A 52 2.09 15.79 -12.56
N ALA A 53 2.72 16.93 -12.28
CA ALA A 53 2.03 18.15 -11.88
C ALA A 53 0.97 18.56 -12.91
N GLY A 54 -0.23 18.88 -12.44
CA GLY A 54 -1.37 19.27 -13.27
C GLY A 54 -2.12 18.12 -13.97
N LYS A 55 -1.62 16.87 -13.91
CA LYS A 55 -2.24 15.71 -14.57
C LYS A 55 -3.02 14.78 -13.65
N GLY A 56 -3.21 15.14 -12.38
CA GLY A 56 -3.88 14.28 -11.38
C GLY A 56 -5.26 13.76 -11.74
N LYS A 57 -6.07 14.57 -12.43
CA LYS A 57 -7.43 14.14 -12.86
C LYS A 57 -7.39 13.01 -13.89
N ALA A 58 -6.31 12.92 -14.65
CA ALA A 58 -6.06 11.87 -15.64
C ALA A 58 -5.09 10.79 -15.11
N TYR A 59 -4.84 10.76 -13.80
CA TYR A 59 -3.93 9.81 -13.18
C TYR A 59 -4.42 8.37 -13.41
N ASP A 60 -3.53 7.53 -13.93
CA ASP A 60 -3.79 6.12 -14.21
C ASP A 60 -2.99 5.24 -13.25
N ILE A 61 -3.69 4.59 -12.33
CA ILE A 61 -3.07 3.71 -11.33
C ILE A 61 -2.27 2.57 -11.96
N PHE A 62 -2.68 2.08 -13.13
CA PHE A 62 -1.96 0.99 -13.79
C PHE A 62 -0.67 1.46 -14.46
N LYS A 63 -0.38 2.76 -14.50
CA LYS A 63 0.93 3.27 -14.93
C LYS A 63 1.89 3.52 -13.77
N ALA A 64 1.45 3.33 -12.53
CA ALA A 64 2.28 3.57 -11.35
C ALA A 64 3.43 2.56 -11.25
N PRO A 65 4.70 2.98 -11.40
CA PRO A 65 5.85 2.07 -11.37
C PRO A 65 5.95 1.20 -10.11
N ILE A 66 5.53 1.71 -8.95
CA ILE A 66 5.56 1.03 -7.66
C ILE A 66 4.80 -0.32 -7.65
N LEU A 67 3.88 -0.53 -8.59
CA LEU A 67 3.12 -1.79 -8.71
C LEU A 67 3.85 -2.88 -9.48
N TYR A 68 4.99 -2.56 -10.10
CA TYR A 68 5.72 -3.45 -11.00
C TYR A 68 7.11 -3.83 -10.45
N PRO A 69 7.63 -5.03 -10.81
CA PRO A 69 9.00 -5.40 -10.51
C PRO A 69 9.98 -4.37 -11.03
N ASP A 70 11.00 -4.06 -10.24
CA ASP A 70 12.06 -3.09 -10.55
C ASP A 70 11.55 -1.69 -10.94
N HIS A 71 10.30 -1.39 -10.63
CA HIS A 71 9.60 -0.18 -11.05
C HIS A 71 9.51 -0.01 -12.58
N ILE A 72 9.47 -1.11 -13.33
CA ILE A 72 9.33 -1.09 -14.80
C ILE A 72 7.90 -1.44 -15.19
N VAL A 73 7.17 -0.47 -15.74
CA VAL A 73 5.77 -0.64 -16.14
C VAL A 73 5.66 -1.69 -17.25
N ASN A 74 5.10 -2.85 -16.90
CA ASN A 74 4.77 -3.92 -17.82
C ASN A 74 3.47 -4.56 -17.37
N GLU A 75 2.39 -4.33 -18.11
CA GLU A 75 1.02 -4.68 -17.71
C GLU A 75 0.82 -6.17 -17.48
N LYS A 76 1.61 -7.02 -18.16
CA LYS A 76 1.64 -8.45 -17.91
C LYS A 76 2.11 -8.74 -16.47
N LYS A 77 3.04 -7.94 -15.94
CA LYS A 77 3.65 -8.07 -14.61
C LYS A 77 3.00 -7.16 -13.54
N ILE A 78 1.78 -6.64 -13.77
CA ILE A 78 1.07 -5.79 -12.79
C ILE A 78 0.93 -6.47 -11.41
N PHE A 79 1.11 -5.72 -10.34
CA PHE A 79 1.09 -6.16 -8.94
C PHE A 79 2.18 -7.17 -8.54
N ARG A 80 3.18 -7.45 -9.40
CA ARG A 80 4.30 -8.34 -9.02
C ARG A 80 5.28 -7.70 -8.04
N ASN A 81 5.25 -6.37 -7.83
CA ASN A 81 5.83 -5.76 -6.63
C ASN A 81 4.87 -5.90 -5.44
N TRP A 82 4.53 -7.14 -5.10
CA TRP A 82 3.51 -7.44 -4.09
C TRP A 82 3.99 -7.11 -2.67
N ILE A 83 5.31 -7.08 -2.43
CA ILE A 83 5.87 -6.91 -1.08
C ILE A 83 5.53 -5.53 -0.48
N VAL A 84 5.50 -4.47 -1.30
CA VAL A 84 5.16 -3.13 -0.80
C VAL A 84 3.69 -3.07 -0.38
N ILE A 85 2.83 -3.76 -1.12
CA ILE A 85 1.41 -3.95 -0.81
C ILE A 85 1.26 -4.75 0.48
N ALA A 86 1.98 -5.87 0.61
CA ALA A 86 1.94 -6.72 1.78
C ALA A 86 2.44 -5.99 3.05
N LYS A 87 3.53 -5.21 2.96
CA LYS A 87 4.02 -4.38 4.07
C LYS A 87 2.98 -3.34 4.50
N ALA A 88 2.40 -2.59 3.55
CA ALA A 88 1.38 -1.60 3.86
C ALA A 88 0.13 -2.25 4.48
N MET A 89 -0.30 -3.39 3.95
CA MET A 89 -1.40 -4.18 4.49
C MET A 89 -1.10 -4.68 5.90
N LYS A 90 0.09 -5.21 6.13
CA LYS A 90 0.52 -5.71 7.45
C LYS A 90 0.51 -4.59 8.49
N VAL A 91 0.93 -3.38 8.13
CA VAL A 91 0.77 -2.21 9.01
C VAL A 91 -0.70 -1.91 9.29
N ALA A 92 -1.57 -2.04 8.29
CA ALA A 92 -3.01 -1.79 8.43
C ALA A 92 -3.67 -2.73 9.45
N VAL A 93 -3.39 -4.04 9.33
CA VAL A 93 -4.10 -5.06 10.10
C VAL A 93 -3.34 -5.54 11.34
N CYS A 94 -2.00 -5.43 11.35
CA CYS A 94 -1.13 -5.87 12.44
C CYS A 94 -0.43 -4.73 13.19
N GLY A 95 -0.54 -3.48 12.72
CA GLY A 95 0.10 -2.32 13.32
C GLY A 95 1.56 -2.14 12.90
N LYS A 96 2.11 -0.93 13.08
CA LYS A 96 3.44 -0.54 12.56
C LYS A 96 4.61 -1.41 13.03
N MET A 97 4.56 -1.91 14.26
CA MET A 97 5.65 -2.73 14.82
C MET A 97 5.77 -4.11 14.16
N SER A 98 4.73 -4.56 13.46
CA SER A 98 4.69 -5.86 12.77
C SER A 98 5.70 -6.01 11.62
N LEU A 99 6.31 -4.90 11.18
CA LEU A 99 7.38 -4.91 10.18
C LEU A 99 8.75 -5.28 10.76
N TYR A 100 8.98 -5.04 12.05
CA TYR A 100 10.32 -5.15 12.67
C TYR A 100 10.46 -6.36 13.59
N SER A 101 9.36 -6.81 14.22
CA SER A 101 9.41 -7.94 15.14
C SER A 101 8.09 -8.72 15.17
N LYS A 102 8.17 -9.98 15.59
CA LYS A 102 6.98 -10.75 15.97
C LYS A 102 6.44 -10.12 17.26
N ALA A 103 5.20 -9.64 17.23
CA ALA A 103 4.59 -8.87 18.32
C ALA A 103 4.77 -9.57 19.69
N ARG A 104 5.45 -8.90 20.61
CA ARG A 104 5.58 -9.31 22.02
C ARG A 104 5.01 -8.18 22.88
N GLY A 105 3.77 -8.33 23.37
CA GLY A 105 3.22 -7.51 24.45
C GLY A 105 2.48 -6.21 24.07
N GLY A 106 1.64 -6.20 23.03
CA GLY A 106 0.74 -5.07 22.71
C GLY A 106 -0.74 -5.48 22.65
N PRO A 107 -1.66 -4.50 22.47
CA PRO A 107 -3.07 -4.79 22.17
C PRO A 107 -3.20 -5.77 21.00
N PRO A 108 -4.25 -6.62 20.98
CA PRO A 108 -4.47 -7.53 19.87
C PRO A 108 -4.57 -6.74 18.57
N SER A 109 -3.88 -7.21 17.53
CA SER A 109 -3.99 -6.64 16.19
C SER A 109 -5.42 -6.74 15.65
N TYR A 110 -5.78 -5.88 14.69
CA TYR A 110 -7.07 -6.00 13.97
C TYR A 110 -7.20 -7.36 13.29
N ALA A 111 -6.10 -7.90 12.73
CA ALA A 111 -6.08 -9.25 12.18
C ALA A 111 -6.51 -10.30 13.22
N LYS A 112 -5.98 -10.23 14.45
CA LYS A 112 -6.35 -11.15 15.52
C LYS A 112 -7.77 -10.90 16.05
N MET A 113 -8.13 -9.64 16.25
CA MET A 113 -9.43 -9.23 16.80
C MET A 113 -10.58 -9.58 15.87
N TRP A 114 -10.39 -9.44 14.56
CA TRP A 114 -11.38 -9.75 13.53
C TRP A 114 -11.19 -11.12 12.89
N LYS A 115 -10.24 -11.93 13.40
CA LYS A 115 -9.93 -13.27 12.89
C LYS A 115 -9.67 -13.28 11.38
N LEU A 116 -8.96 -12.27 10.88
CA LEU A 116 -8.57 -12.21 9.47
C LEU A 116 -7.52 -13.28 9.21
N THR A 117 -7.80 -14.15 8.25
CA THR A 117 -6.92 -15.26 7.83
C THR A 117 -6.45 -15.12 6.38
N SER A 118 -7.04 -14.20 5.63
CA SER A 118 -6.68 -13.91 4.25
C SER A 118 -7.05 -12.47 3.89
N CYS A 119 -6.41 -11.96 2.84
CA CYS A 119 -6.73 -10.67 2.28
C CYS A 119 -7.93 -10.76 1.34
N THR A 120 -8.69 -9.67 1.29
CA THR A 120 -9.82 -9.50 0.36
C THR A 120 -9.43 -8.49 -0.73
N PRO A 121 -10.11 -8.49 -1.89
CA PRO A 121 -9.91 -7.47 -2.92
C PRO A 121 -9.96 -6.04 -2.38
N GLY A 122 -10.88 -5.77 -1.45
CA GLY A 122 -11.03 -4.46 -0.81
C GLY A 122 -9.84 -4.10 0.07
N LEU A 123 -9.29 -5.05 0.84
CA LEU A 123 -8.11 -4.80 1.67
C LEU A 123 -6.88 -4.51 0.80
N ILE A 124 -6.69 -5.25 -0.30
CA ILE A 124 -5.61 -4.99 -1.26
C ILE A 124 -5.78 -3.60 -1.90
N ALA A 125 -6.98 -3.28 -2.39
CA ALA A 125 -7.27 -1.98 -3.00
C ALA A 125 -7.04 -0.82 -2.02
N PHE A 126 -7.41 -1.00 -0.76
CA PHE A 126 -7.16 -0.01 0.29
C PHE A 126 -5.65 0.18 0.52
N SER A 127 -4.86 -0.90 0.60
CA SER A 127 -3.41 -0.82 0.74
C SER A 127 -2.75 -0.12 -0.45
N VAL A 128 -3.13 -0.47 -1.68
CA VAL A 128 -2.65 0.20 -2.90
C VAL A 128 -2.99 1.69 -2.88
N THR A 129 -4.24 2.05 -2.62
CA THR A 129 -4.68 3.46 -2.55
C THR A 129 -3.88 4.24 -1.52
N SER A 130 -3.60 3.62 -0.38
CA SER A 130 -2.84 4.24 0.70
C SER A 130 -1.37 4.42 0.34
N ILE A 131 -0.77 3.46 -0.37
CA ILE A 131 0.59 3.60 -0.92
C ILE A 131 0.65 4.81 -1.85
N ILE A 132 -0.28 4.92 -2.79
CA ILE A 132 -0.32 6.05 -3.74
C ILE A 132 -0.48 7.36 -3.00
N PHE A 133 -1.37 7.44 -2.02
CA PHE A 133 -1.53 8.64 -1.21
C PHE A 133 -0.25 9.02 -0.45
N ILE A 134 0.44 8.07 0.17
CA ILE A 134 1.69 8.34 0.91
C ILE A 134 2.82 8.83 -0.02
N LEU A 135 2.87 8.32 -1.25
CA LEU A 135 3.84 8.73 -2.27
C LEU A 135 3.42 10.00 -3.02
N SER A 136 2.15 10.41 -2.92
CA SER A 136 1.64 11.63 -3.54
C SER A 136 2.16 12.90 -2.83
N PRO A 137 2.10 14.07 -3.49
CA PRO A 137 2.36 15.34 -2.84
C PRO A 137 1.31 15.73 -1.78
N ASP A 138 0.20 14.99 -1.64
CA ASP A 138 -0.87 15.36 -0.71
C ASP A 138 -0.49 15.14 0.75
N GLN A 139 -0.92 16.07 1.60
CA GLN A 139 -0.67 16.03 3.04
C GLN A 139 -1.84 15.42 3.82
N GLU A 140 -3.05 15.54 3.29
CA GLU A 140 -4.28 15.11 3.95
C GLU A 140 -5.15 14.30 3.01
N PHE A 141 -5.79 13.27 3.56
CA PHE A 141 -6.81 12.51 2.86
C PHE A 141 -8.15 13.20 3.14
N SER A 142 -8.56 14.05 2.21
CA SER A 142 -9.78 14.87 2.31
C SER A 142 -11.05 14.01 2.39
N GLY A 143 -12.14 14.61 2.84
CA GLY A 143 -13.45 13.95 2.92
C GLY A 143 -14.07 13.67 1.55
N ASP A 144 -13.77 14.50 0.55
CA ASP A 144 -14.21 14.33 -0.84
C ASP A 144 -13.42 13.25 -1.61
N GLY A 145 -12.32 12.76 -1.03
CA GLY A 145 -11.49 11.72 -1.62
C GLY A 145 -10.62 12.19 -2.79
N VAL A 146 -10.39 13.49 -2.94
CA VAL A 146 -9.53 14.08 -3.97
C VAL A 146 -8.32 14.76 -3.34
N GLY A 147 -7.12 14.44 -3.84
CA GLY A 147 -5.89 15.09 -3.41
C GLY A 147 -5.88 16.60 -3.66
N ALA A 148 -5.61 17.39 -2.63
CA ALA A 148 -5.60 18.85 -2.73
C ALA A 148 -4.51 19.40 -3.66
N ILE A 149 -3.34 18.74 -3.69
CA ILE A 149 -2.20 19.12 -4.53
C ILE A 149 -2.16 18.21 -5.75
N SER A 150 -2.24 16.90 -5.54
CA SER A 150 -2.07 15.94 -6.63
C SER A 150 -3.24 15.98 -7.61
N SER A 151 -4.44 16.38 -7.16
CA SER A 151 -5.73 16.23 -7.87
C SER A 151 -6.11 14.78 -8.20
N ILE A 152 -5.50 13.79 -7.53
CA ILE A 152 -5.83 12.37 -7.69
C ILE A 152 -7.16 12.05 -7.00
N ALA A 153 -8.08 11.40 -7.70
CA ALA A 153 -9.34 10.91 -7.14
C ALA A 153 -9.14 9.53 -6.48
N TYR A 154 -8.78 9.53 -5.19
CA TYR A 154 -8.47 8.31 -4.43
C TYR A 154 -9.66 7.35 -4.31
N HIS A 155 -10.89 7.85 -4.28
CA HIS A 155 -12.08 6.98 -4.30
C HIS A 155 -12.15 6.18 -5.61
N SER A 156 -11.99 6.84 -6.77
CA SER A 156 -11.99 6.18 -8.07
C SER A 156 -10.83 5.19 -8.21
N LEU A 157 -9.66 5.55 -7.69
CA LEU A 157 -8.49 4.65 -7.62
C LEU A 157 -8.83 3.38 -6.84
N PHE A 158 -9.39 3.52 -5.64
CA PHE A 158 -9.80 2.38 -4.82
C PHE A 158 -10.79 1.48 -5.56
N GLN A 159 -11.84 2.05 -6.17
CA GLN A 159 -12.84 1.27 -6.91
C GLN A 159 -12.23 0.54 -8.10
N THR A 160 -11.32 1.20 -8.84
CA THR A 160 -10.65 0.62 -10.01
C THR A 160 -9.80 -0.58 -9.64
N VAL A 161 -8.95 -0.45 -8.61
CA VAL A 161 -8.10 -1.55 -8.13
C VAL A 161 -8.96 -2.68 -7.55
N LYS A 162 -9.99 -2.35 -6.76
CA LYS A 162 -10.92 -3.35 -6.22
C LYS A 162 -11.58 -4.14 -7.35
N LYS A 163 -12.07 -3.45 -8.39
CA LYS A 163 -12.71 -4.09 -9.56
C LYS A 163 -11.76 -5.02 -10.28
N PHE A 164 -10.51 -4.60 -10.51
CA PHE A 164 -9.48 -5.47 -11.08
C PHE A 164 -9.36 -6.79 -10.30
N PHE A 165 -9.17 -6.70 -8.97
CA PHE A 165 -9.01 -7.90 -8.14
C PHE A 165 -10.27 -8.75 -8.09
N VAL A 166 -11.46 -8.16 -8.07
CA VAL A 166 -12.73 -8.93 -8.11
C VAL A 166 -12.84 -9.71 -9.43
N VAL A 167 -12.56 -9.07 -10.57
CA VAL A 167 -12.68 -9.72 -11.88
C VAL A 167 -11.59 -10.76 -12.10
N LYS A 168 -10.36 -10.45 -11.72
CA LYS A 168 -9.18 -11.33 -11.94
C LYS A 168 -8.84 -12.21 -10.74
N TRP A 169 -9.70 -12.29 -9.72
CA TRP A 169 -9.42 -13.04 -8.48
C TRP A 169 -9.02 -14.49 -8.73
N ASN A 170 -9.65 -15.11 -9.73
CA ASN A 170 -9.43 -16.51 -10.06
C ASN A 170 -8.28 -16.74 -11.06
N HIS A 171 -7.69 -15.69 -11.60
CA HIS A 171 -6.56 -15.76 -12.53
C HIS A 171 -5.32 -16.31 -11.81
N GLN A 172 -4.61 -17.28 -12.39
CA GLN A 172 -3.55 -18.03 -11.71
C GLN A 172 -2.44 -17.14 -11.15
N ARG A 173 -1.99 -16.16 -11.95
CA ARG A 173 -1.01 -15.15 -11.51
C ARG A 173 -1.49 -14.33 -10.31
N ILE A 174 -2.75 -13.90 -10.31
CA ILE A 174 -3.31 -13.10 -9.21
C ILE A 174 -3.47 -13.95 -7.95
N LYS A 175 -3.87 -15.22 -8.07
CA LYS A 175 -3.85 -16.16 -6.95
C LYS A 175 -2.46 -16.27 -6.32
N SER A 176 -1.41 -16.42 -7.14
CA SER A 176 -0.03 -16.47 -6.64
C SER A 176 0.38 -15.19 -5.90
N VAL A 177 0.00 -14.01 -6.42
CA VAL A 177 0.24 -12.72 -5.72
C VAL A 177 -0.51 -12.67 -4.38
N VAL A 178 -1.78 -13.07 -4.37
CA VAL A 178 -2.62 -13.10 -3.16
C VAL A 178 -2.07 -14.08 -2.12
N GLU A 179 -1.59 -15.26 -2.54
CA GLU A 179 -0.94 -16.24 -1.69
C GLU A 179 0.34 -15.69 -1.04
N GLN A 180 1.18 -15.01 -1.83
CA GLN A 180 2.41 -14.38 -1.32
C GLN A 180 2.09 -13.27 -0.30
N ILE A 181 1.12 -12.41 -0.60
CA ILE A 181 0.63 -11.39 0.35
C ILE A 181 0.09 -12.07 1.62
N ASN A 182 -0.72 -13.12 1.48
CA ASN A 182 -1.30 -13.83 2.62
C ASN A 182 -0.24 -14.45 3.52
N GLY A 183 0.74 -15.16 2.95
CA GLY A 183 1.85 -15.72 3.71
C GLY A 183 2.61 -14.63 4.48
N TYR A 184 2.94 -13.52 3.83
CA TYR A 184 3.65 -12.43 4.49
C TYR A 184 2.86 -11.75 5.62
N VAL A 185 1.56 -11.49 5.40
CA VAL A 185 0.72 -10.73 6.32
C VAL A 185 0.21 -11.60 7.47
N PHE A 186 -0.19 -12.83 7.17
CA PHE A 186 -0.93 -13.72 8.07
C PHE A 186 -0.15 -14.97 8.53
N ASP A 187 1.13 -15.14 8.19
CA ASP A 187 1.92 -16.23 8.76
C ASP A 187 1.95 -16.13 10.30
N GLY A 188 1.35 -17.14 10.95
CA GLY A 188 1.10 -17.20 12.40
C GLY A 188 -0.38 -17.14 12.79
N THR A 189 -1.29 -16.90 11.84
CA THR A 189 -2.76 -16.99 12.01
C THR A 189 -3.28 -18.18 11.19
N VAL A 190 -4.08 -19.05 11.83
CA VAL A 190 -4.45 -20.40 11.38
C VAL A 190 -5.14 -20.45 9.99
N LYS A 191 -4.94 -21.60 9.33
CA LYS A 191 -5.41 -22.07 8.01
C LYS A 191 -6.69 -21.44 7.44
N THR A 192 -6.55 -21.04 6.18
CA THR A 192 -7.49 -20.44 5.23
C THR A 192 -8.83 -21.17 5.11
N GLN A 193 -9.92 -20.40 5.16
CA GLN A 193 -11.22 -20.80 4.59
C GLN A 193 -11.47 -19.93 3.35
N PRO A 194 -11.97 -20.49 2.23
CA PRO A 194 -12.37 -19.69 1.08
C PRO A 194 -13.70 -18.99 1.37
N SER A 195 -13.69 -17.66 1.43
CA SER A 195 -14.89 -16.85 1.40
C SER A 195 -15.29 -16.57 -0.05
N ASN A 196 -16.35 -17.25 -0.49
CA ASN A 196 -17.03 -16.90 -1.73
C ASN A 196 -17.99 -15.75 -1.44
N ASP A 197 -17.64 -14.54 -1.87
CA ASP A 197 -18.64 -13.50 -2.06
C ASP A 197 -18.30 -12.66 -3.30
N THR A 198 -19.08 -12.87 -4.35
CA THR A 198 -19.17 -12.10 -5.59
C THR A 198 -20.58 -11.50 -5.55
N GLN A 199 -20.81 -10.19 -5.65
CA GLN A 199 -20.79 -9.42 -6.89
C GLN A 199 -21.08 -7.95 -6.52
N CYS A 200 -20.40 -6.97 -7.13
CA CYS A 200 -20.84 -5.58 -7.10
C CYS A 200 -20.49 -4.94 -8.45
N THR A 201 -21.52 -4.63 -9.23
CA THR A 201 -21.43 -3.95 -10.51
C THR A 201 -21.32 -2.44 -10.28
N MET A 202 -20.19 -1.87 -10.68
CA MET A 202 -20.02 -0.42 -10.84
C MET A 202 -19.15 -0.12 -12.07
N GLU A 203 -19.60 0.84 -12.86
CA GLU A 203 -19.00 1.32 -14.10
C GLU A 203 -18.20 2.62 -13.87
N GLN A 204 -17.35 2.92 -14.86
CA GLN A 204 -16.47 4.09 -15.00
C GLN A 204 -15.11 4.04 -14.30
N VAL A 205 -14.24 3.16 -14.80
CA VAL A 205 -12.86 3.42 -15.30
C VAL A 205 -12.53 2.20 -16.17
N THR A 206 -12.90 2.24 -17.46
CA THR A 206 -12.91 1.04 -18.32
C THR A 206 -11.63 0.87 -19.12
N GLU A 207 -11.18 1.87 -19.89
CA GLU A 207 -10.17 1.61 -20.93
C GLU A 207 -8.82 1.07 -20.41
N SER A 208 -8.20 1.71 -19.41
CA SER A 208 -6.92 1.22 -18.87
C SER A 208 -7.09 -0.10 -18.10
N LEU A 209 -8.20 -0.24 -17.36
CA LEU A 209 -8.53 -1.45 -16.65
C LEU A 209 -8.72 -2.64 -17.62
N ASP A 210 -9.50 -2.45 -18.68
CA ASP A 210 -9.80 -3.44 -19.71
C ASP A 210 -8.53 -3.85 -20.45
N ARG A 211 -7.68 -2.87 -20.79
CA ARG A 211 -6.38 -3.09 -21.42
C ARG A 211 -5.45 -3.94 -20.56
N VAL A 212 -5.30 -3.61 -19.27
CA VAL A 212 -4.42 -4.37 -18.34
C VAL A 212 -5.00 -5.75 -18.08
N MET A 213 -6.31 -5.88 -17.96
CA MET A 213 -6.99 -7.16 -17.83
C MET A 213 -6.76 -8.05 -19.06
N ALA A 214 -6.82 -7.49 -20.27
CA ALA A 214 -6.53 -8.21 -21.50
C ALA A 214 -5.04 -8.58 -21.63
N ALA A 215 -4.13 -7.69 -21.27
CA ALA A 215 -2.69 -7.95 -21.28
C ALA A 215 -2.31 -9.09 -20.33
N LEU A 216 -2.95 -9.15 -19.15
CA LEU A 216 -2.79 -10.24 -18.21
C LEU A 216 -3.25 -11.58 -18.81
N ASP A 217 -4.45 -11.63 -19.39
CA ASP A 217 -5.00 -12.86 -19.99
C ASP A 217 -4.16 -13.36 -21.17
N ALA A 218 -3.65 -12.46 -22.01
CA ALA A 218 -2.79 -12.82 -23.14
C ALA A 218 -1.48 -13.49 -22.67
N SER A 219 -0.98 -13.13 -21.49
CA SER A 219 0.30 -13.63 -20.98
C SER A 219 0.24 -15.06 -20.42
N ASP A 220 -0.95 -15.61 -20.17
CA ASP A 220 -1.11 -17.02 -19.78
C ASP A 220 -1.13 -17.96 -21.01
N SER A 221 -1.30 -17.40 -22.22
CA SER A 221 -1.20 -18.14 -23.49
C SER A 221 0.24 -18.26 -24.02
N ASP A 222 1.14 -17.39 -23.54
CA ASP A 222 2.57 -17.41 -23.86
C ASP A 222 3.35 -18.13 -22.74
N SER A 223 3.14 -19.43 -22.60
CA SER A 223 3.89 -20.26 -21.64
C SER A 223 5.34 -20.44 -22.10
N ASN A 224 6.22 -19.50 -21.75
CA ASN A 224 7.66 -19.72 -21.64
C ASN A 224 8.24 -18.90 -20.48
N ASP A 225 8.64 -19.65 -19.45
CA ASP A 225 9.77 -19.46 -18.53
C ASP A 225 10.15 -18.03 -18.09
N ASP A 226 9.93 -17.74 -16.80
CA ASP A 226 10.62 -16.68 -16.06
C ASP A 226 10.58 -17.08 -14.57
N SER A 227 11.48 -18.00 -14.17
CA SER A 227 11.76 -18.29 -12.76
C SER A 227 12.49 -17.12 -12.13
N ASP A 228 11.75 -16.05 -11.81
CA ASP A 228 12.31 -14.87 -11.17
C ASP A 228 12.18 -15.01 -9.64
N SER A 229 13.15 -15.71 -9.05
CA SER A 229 13.33 -15.78 -7.61
C SER A 229 13.87 -14.44 -7.11
N LEU A 230 12.97 -13.56 -6.67
CA LEU A 230 13.37 -12.36 -5.93
C LEU A 230 13.92 -12.78 -4.56
N GLU A 231 15.24 -12.91 -4.47
CA GLU A 231 15.97 -12.94 -3.20
C GLU A 231 15.82 -11.58 -2.50
N TYR A 232 14.74 -11.41 -1.73
CA TYR A 232 14.63 -10.30 -0.80
C TYR A 232 15.62 -10.54 0.34
N VAL A 233 16.78 -9.88 0.27
CA VAL A 233 17.70 -9.80 1.39
C VAL A 233 16.96 -9.14 2.55
N ASN A 234 16.61 -9.95 3.55
CA ASN A 234 16.00 -9.49 4.80
C ASN A 234 17.09 -8.83 5.64
N LEU A 235 17.51 -7.62 5.26
CA LEU A 235 18.47 -6.85 6.05
C LEU A 235 17.78 -6.42 7.35
N PRO A 236 18.37 -6.68 8.53
CA PRO A 236 17.82 -6.23 9.78
C PRO A 236 17.78 -4.70 9.77
N VAL A 237 16.58 -4.14 9.88
CA VAL A 237 16.39 -2.71 10.10
C VAL A 237 17.03 -2.38 11.45
N GLN A 238 18.20 -1.75 11.42
CA GLN A 238 18.88 -1.28 12.63
C GLN A 238 17.98 -0.27 13.34
N ALA A 239 17.63 -0.59 14.58
CA ALA A 239 16.95 0.32 15.48
C ALA A 239 17.82 1.56 15.68
N ALA A 240 17.36 2.72 15.23
CA ALA A 240 17.93 3.99 15.63
C ALA A 240 17.71 4.16 17.14
N ASN A 241 18.77 3.93 17.92
CA ASN A 241 18.83 4.28 19.33
C ASN A 241 18.77 5.80 19.45
N ILE A 242 17.60 6.34 19.78
CA ILE A 242 17.47 7.73 20.21
C ILE A 242 17.60 7.74 21.74
N HIS A 243 18.82 7.98 22.23
CA HIS A 243 19.07 8.31 23.63
C HIS A 243 18.81 9.82 23.80
N PRO A 244 17.97 10.29 24.74
CA PRO A 244 17.84 11.71 25.00
C PRO A 244 19.03 12.17 25.86
N THR A 245 19.93 12.96 25.27
CA THR A 245 20.93 13.73 26.03
C THR A 245 20.25 14.97 26.57
N VAL A 246 20.02 15.01 27.89
CA VAL A 246 19.63 16.22 28.59
C VAL A 246 20.88 17.08 28.75
N THR A 247 21.01 18.12 27.94
CA THR A 247 21.99 19.19 28.15
C THR A 247 21.32 20.30 28.95
N ALA A 248 21.61 20.36 30.25
CA ALA A 248 21.29 21.52 31.08
C ALA A 248 22.24 22.66 30.69
N ALA A 249 21.69 23.71 30.08
CA ALA A 249 22.41 24.95 29.83
C ALA A 249 22.49 25.76 31.14
N ALA A 250 23.72 26.08 31.53
CA ALA A 250 24.03 27.06 32.57
C ALA A 250 23.59 28.46 32.13
N ALA A 251 22.90 29.19 33.02
CA ALA A 251 22.68 30.62 32.89
C ALA A 251 23.53 31.35 33.93
N ALA A 252 24.39 32.24 33.44
CA ALA A 252 25.18 33.18 34.24
C ALA A 252 24.39 34.48 34.46
N THR A 253 24.35 34.91 35.72
CA THR A 253 24.47 36.27 36.28
C THR A 253 23.83 37.47 35.58
N ILE A 254 22.89 38.13 36.27
CA ILE A 254 23.02 39.51 36.82
C ILE A 254 22.41 39.51 38.22
#